data_AF-A0A024VXW7-F1
#
_entry.id   AF-A0A024VXW7-F1
#
_cell.length_a   1.000
_cell.length_b   1.000
_cell.length_c   1.000
_cell.angle_alpha   90.00
_cell.angle_beta   90.00
_cell.angle_gamma   90.00
#
_symmetry.space_group_name_H-M   'P 1'
#
loop_
_entity.id
_entity.type
_entity.pdbx_description
1 polymer ?
#
loop_
_entity_poly.entity_id
_entity_poly.type
_entity_poly.pdbx_seq_one_letter_code
_entity_poly.pdbx_strand_id
1 'polypeptide(L)'
;DKARHNLLADVCLAANHEGQSIKTHLEQYDAEYPSGSGHTTCTALARSFADIGDIIRGKDLYFGKKKKKQNETERDQLESKLKEIFKKIHGELKDAKKHYEGDTTNYYQLREDWWTANRETVWKALTCSDDLKDASYFRATCGGDRQGPSVARNQCRCGDGDKPKSGKGGEVTIVPTYFDYVPQYLRWFEEWAEDFCRKKNKKLQDVKTNCLDETKGKYCSLNGYDCTKTKLAIGKYRMGNQCISCLYACNPYVDWINNQKEQFDKQKQKYINVINGAPVSGRQKGGARGKCGTVGEFLEKLSAEDVCKKITDEKEGKIDFKNVNSGSASVPGGGTSGASGTNNEKEGTFYRSKYCQPCPHCGMKKKNGNEWENKSETDNCTSGKLYKPKNGQDGTKIEILKSGEGETEIKEKLEEFCKTQNGSDGSGVASGDKNGGSNSRSKELYQEWKCYQIGELTKVGEGEDDVDDLEYDEQVKNAGGLCILENKNKKEKGKEKESDPEPAEFQKTFHDFFYYWVAHMLKDSIHWRTKKLEKCLKNEKKKCGNQQCKVDCDCFKNWIGKKKKKEWDKIVQHFNTQDGFGKQGEFLGQFRYDVVLKF
;
A
#
# COMPACT_ATOMS: atom_id res chain seq x y z
N ASP A 1 -41.93 29.98 -1.95
CA ASP A 1 -41.49 29.60 -3.31
C ASP A 1 -40.03 29.92 -3.62
N LYS A 2 -39.53 31.13 -3.35
CA LYS A 2 -38.18 31.54 -3.77
C LYS A 2 -37.05 30.69 -3.15
N ALA A 3 -37.15 30.31 -1.87
CA ALA A 3 -36.10 29.57 -1.19
C ALA A 3 -35.86 28.17 -1.78
N ARG A 4 -36.94 27.45 -2.14
CA ARG A 4 -36.87 26.10 -2.74
C ARG A 4 -36.19 26.13 -4.12
N HIS A 5 -36.55 27.12 -4.96
CA HIS A 5 -35.99 27.27 -6.29
C HIS A 5 -34.53 27.72 -6.27
N ASN A 6 -34.15 28.59 -5.32
CA ASN A 6 -32.76 28.98 -5.12
C ASN A 6 -31.90 27.78 -4.71
N LEU A 7 -32.36 26.96 -3.75
CA LEU A 7 -31.63 25.75 -3.35
C LEU A 7 -31.43 24.80 -4.53
N LEU A 8 -32.46 24.60 -5.35
CA LEU A 8 -32.35 23.73 -6.53
C LEU A 8 -31.29 24.26 -7.51
N ALA A 9 -31.26 25.56 -7.78
CA ALA A 9 -30.27 26.17 -8.64
C ALA A 9 -28.84 25.97 -8.11
N ASP A 10 -28.62 26.21 -6.81
CA ASP A 10 -27.31 26.03 -6.17
C ASP A 10 -26.85 24.56 -6.22
N VAL A 11 -27.76 23.61 -5.95
CA VAL A 11 -27.46 22.17 -6.02
C VAL A 11 -27.16 21.73 -7.45
N CYS A 12 -27.90 22.21 -8.45
CA CYS A 12 -27.63 21.93 -9.86
C CYS A 12 -26.28 22.50 -10.29
N LEU A 13 -25.91 23.71 -9.85
CA LEU A 13 -24.61 24.29 -10.14
C LEU A 13 -23.47 23.45 -9.54
N ALA A 14 -23.63 23.02 -8.27
CA ALA A 14 -22.68 22.14 -7.62
C ALA A 14 -22.55 20.79 -8.35
N ALA A 15 -23.68 20.19 -8.73
CA ALA A 15 -23.70 18.94 -9.48
C ALA A 15 -23.02 19.07 -10.85
N ASN A 16 -23.26 20.16 -11.58
CA ASN A 16 -22.59 20.40 -12.86
C ASN A 16 -21.06 20.51 -12.71
N HIS A 17 -20.58 21.26 -11.71
CA HIS A 17 -19.15 21.36 -11.43
C HIS A 17 -18.52 20.03 -11.00
N GLU A 18 -19.24 19.24 -10.18
CA GLU A 18 -18.80 17.91 -9.78
C GLU A 18 -18.68 16.96 -10.98
N GLY A 19 -19.67 16.96 -11.89
CA GLY A 19 -19.64 16.14 -13.10
C GLY A 19 -18.46 16.45 -14.00
N GLN A 20 -18.15 17.75 -14.19
CA GLN A 20 -16.96 18.19 -14.92
C GLN A 20 -15.66 17.74 -14.25
N SER A 21 -15.57 17.88 -12.92
CA SER A 21 -14.40 17.48 -12.14
C SER A 21 -14.12 15.98 -12.23
N ILE A 22 -15.15 15.14 -12.05
CA ILE A 22 -15.05 13.68 -12.17
C ILE A 22 -14.50 13.30 -13.52
N LYS A 23 -15.05 13.87 -14.60
CA LYS A 23 -14.60 13.57 -15.96
C LYS A 23 -13.09 13.79 -16.10
N THR A 24 -12.61 14.98 -15.73
CA THR A 24 -11.19 15.35 -15.89
C THR A 24 -10.24 14.44 -15.12
N HIS A 25 -10.60 14.07 -13.88
CA HIS A 25 -9.70 13.28 -13.04
C HIS A 25 -9.84 11.77 -13.28
N LEU A 26 -11.02 11.30 -13.67
CA LEU A 26 -11.28 9.89 -13.92
C LEU A 26 -10.52 9.38 -15.14
N GLU A 27 -10.36 10.18 -16.20
CA GLU A 27 -9.56 9.80 -17.36
C GLU A 27 -8.10 9.50 -16.98
N GLN A 28 -7.50 10.34 -16.13
CA GLN A 28 -6.14 10.13 -15.61
C GLN A 28 -6.09 8.88 -14.73
N TYR A 29 -7.11 8.70 -13.89
CA TYR A 29 -7.20 7.56 -12.99
C TYR A 29 -7.40 6.23 -13.73
N ASP A 30 -8.22 6.19 -14.77
CA ASP A 30 -8.47 5.03 -15.63
C ASP A 30 -7.23 4.66 -16.45
N ALA A 31 -6.42 5.63 -16.86
CA ALA A 31 -5.13 5.39 -17.51
C ALA A 31 -4.10 4.74 -16.57
N GLU A 32 -4.05 5.17 -15.30
CA GLU A 32 -3.11 4.62 -14.30
C GLU A 32 -3.59 3.27 -13.75
N TYR A 33 -4.89 3.14 -13.50
CA TYR A 33 -5.54 1.97 -12.89
C TYR A 33 -6.70 1.48 -13.75
N PRO A 34 -6.45 0.82 -14.88
CA PRO A 34 -7.52 0.41 -15.80
C PRO A 34 -8.57 -0.46 -15.11
N SER A 35 -9.83 -0.02 -15.16
CA SER A 35 -10.97 -0.87 -14.80
C SER A 35 -11.18 -1.97 -15.86
N GLY A 36 -10.77 -1.69 -17.09
CA GLY A 36 -11.12 -2.40 -18.33
C GLY A 36 -12.64 -2.57 -18.50
N SER A 37 -13.42 -1.59 -18.03
CA SER A 37 -14.84 -1.41 -18.27
C SER A 37 -15.04 -0.10 -19.04
N GLY A 38 -15.93 -0.09 -20.03
CA GLY A 38 -16.30 1.14 -20.76
C GLY A 38 -17.31 2.02 -20.03
N HIS A 39 -17.68 1.68 -18.79
CA HIS A 39 -18.78 2.31 -18.05
C HIS A 39 -18.33 3.06 -16.78
N THR A 40 -17.03 3.32 -16.59
CA THR A 40 -16.47 3.93 -15.38
C THR A 40 -17.07 5.29 -15.07
N THR A 41 -17.26 6.14 -16.09
CA THR A 41 -17.75 7.51 -15.92
C THR A 41 -19.15 7.56 -15.33
N CYS A 42 -20.10 6.79 -15.87
CA CYS A 42 -21.47 6.79 -15.35
C CYS A 42 -21.56 6.19 -13.93
N THR A 43 -20.69 5.25 -13.59
CA THR A 43 -20.60 4.69 -12.22
C THR A 43 -20.07 5.71 -11.22
N ALA A 44 -19.00 6.44 -11.57
CA ALA A 44 -18.49 7.52 -10.74
C ALA A 44 -19.53 8.65 -10.55
N LEU A 45 -20.23 9.04 -11.61
CA LEU A 45 -21.32 10.02 -11.53
C LEU A 45 -22.46 9.52 -10.64
N ALA A 46 -22.84 8.24 -10.71
CA ALA A 46 -23.85 7.65 -9.83
C ALA A 46 -23.43 7.67 -8.34
N ARG A 47 -22.14 7.45 -8.04
CA ARG A 47 -21.58 7.56 -6.68
C ARG A 47 -21.67 9.00 -6.17
N SER A 48 -21.16 9.97 -6.92
CA SER A 48 -21.23 11.39 -6.53
C SER A 48 -22.67 11.90 -6.42
N PHE A 49 -23.58 11.47 -7.29
CA PHE A 49 -25.00 11.80 -7.16
C PHE A 49 -25.61 11.33 -5.85
N ALA A 50 -25.31 10.09 -5.44
CA ALA A 50 -25.79 9.53 -4.19
C ALA A 50 -25.21 10.27 -2.97
N ASP A 51 -23.94 10.67 -3.03
CA ASP A 51 -23.30 11.45 -1.97
C ASP A 51 -23.84 12.88 -1.90
N ILE A 52 -24.09 13.56 -3.03
CA ILE A 52 -24.81 14.84 -3.06
C ILE A 52 -26.19 14.69 -2.41
N GLY A 53 -26.92 13.62 -2.75
CA GLY A 53 -28.22 13.33 -2.14
C GLY A 53 -28.13 13.16 -0.63
N ASP A 54 -27.12 12.46 -0.12
CA ASP A 54 -26.90 12.29 1.32
C ASP A 54 -26.47 13.59 2.02
N ILE A 55 -25.72 14.46 1.37
CA ILE A 55 -25.39 15.80 1.89
C ILE A 55 -26.68 16.61 2.08
N ILE A 56 -27.53 16.68 1.04
CA ILE A 56 -28.79 17.45 1.11
C ILE A 56 -29.74 16.89 2.17
N ARG A 57 -29.84 15.56 2.25
CA ARG A 57 -30.69 14.87 3.22
C ARG A 57 -30.16 14.87 4.65
N GLY A 58 -28.93 15.34 4.88
CA GLY A 58 -28.28 15.31 6.19
C GLY A 58 -27.90 13.89 6.64
N LYS A 59 -27.69 12.98 5.69
CA LYS A 59 -27.36 11.56 5.86
C LYS A 59 -25.90 11.23 5.57
N ASP A 60 -25.15 12.16 4.97
CA ASP A 60 -23.74 11.98 4.67
C ASP A 60 -22.97 11.60 5.94
N LEU A 61 -21.90 10.82 5.84
CA LEU A 61 -21.07 10.33 6.96
C LEU A 61 -19.68 10.98 6.94
N TYR A 62 -19.35 11.76 5.91
CA TYR A 62 -18.05 12.41 5.79
C TYR A 62 -17.96 13.60 6.74
N PHE A 63 -17.03 13.55 7.69
CA PHE A 63 -16.88 14.60 8.71
C PHE A 63 -16.33 15.93 8.19
N GLY A 64 -15.86 16.01 6.94
CA GLY A 64 -15.23 17.22 6.43
C GLY A 64 -13.85 17.49 7.04
N LYS A 65 -13.14 18.47 6.47
CA LYS A 65 -11.88 18.94 7.06
C LYS A 65 -12.18 19.95 8.17
N LYS A 66 -11.37 19.91 9.22
CA LYS A 66 -11.37 20.94 10.28
C LYS A 66 -10.24 21.93 10.04
N LYS A 67 -10.56 23.21 9.82
CA LYS A 67 -9.53 24.24 9.68
C LYS A 67 -8.87 24.51 11.03
N LYS A 68 -7.55 24.76 11.01
CA LYS A 68 -6.78 25.08 12.21
C LYS A 68 -7.37 26.33 12.86
N LYS A 69 -7.69 26.26 14.16
CA LYS A 69 -8.36 27.30 14.97
C LYS A 69 -9.87 27.49 14.75
N GLN A 70 -10.55 26.62 14.00
CA GLN A 70 -12.02 26.56 13.99
C GLN A 70 -12.50 25.39 14.84
N ASN A 71 -13.65 25.56 15.50
CA ASN A 71 -14.29 24.49 16.30
C ASN A 71 -15.14 23.56 15.43
N GLU A 72 -15.64 24.06 14.31
CA GLU A 72 -16.51 23.37 13.34
C GLU A 72 -15.73 22.86 12.13
N THR A 73 -16.22 21.76 11.56
CA THR A 73 -15.76 21.22 10.28
C THR A 73 -16.43 21.92 9.09
N GLU A 74 -15.87 21.76 7.89
CA GLU A 74 -16.52 22.21 6.64
C GLU A 74 -17.93 21.60 6.48
N ARG A 75 -18.10 20.35 6.92
CA ARG A 75 -19.39 19.65 6.92
C ARG A 75 -20.37 20.27 7.91
N ASP A 76 -19.93 20.60 9.13
CA ASP A 76 -20.78 21.26 10.13
C ASP A 76 -21.30 22.62 9.63
N GLN A 77 -20.42 23.39 8.98
CA GLN A 77 -20.76 24.69 8.38
C GLN A 77 -21.78 24.54 7.25
N LEU A 78 -21.60 23.55 6.37
CA LEU A 78 -22.54 23.27 5.28
C LEU A 78 -23.90 22.81 5.82
N GLU A 79 -23.90 21.87 6.76
CA GLU A 79 -25.11 21.32 7.35
C GLU A 79 -25.90 22.39 8.12
N SER A 80 -25.22 23.31 8.83
CA SER A 80 -25.87 24.47 9.46
C SER A 80 -26.58 25.37 8.44
N LYS A 81 -25.93 25.67 7.31
CA LYS A 81 -26.54 26.46 6.23
C LYS A 81 -27.72 25.75 5.60
N LEU A 82 -27.62 24.44 5.37
CA LEU A 82 -28.73 23.63 4.85
C LEU A 82 -29.92 23.65 5.82
N LYS A 83 -29.70 23.51 7.14
CA LYS A 83 -30.78 23.65 8.14
C LYS A 83 -31.49 24.99 8.04
N GLU A 84 -30.75 26.10 7.92
CA GLU A 84 -31.35 27.43 7.79
C GLU A 84 -32.13 27.60 6.47
N ILE A 85 -31.65 27.00 5.37
CA ILE A 85 -32.39 27.00 4.10
C ILE A 85 -33.69 26.19 4.24
N PHE A 86 -33.63 24.98 4.80
CA PHE A 86 -34.81 24.15 4.99
C PHE A 86 -35.82 24.71 5.98
N LYS A 87 -35.35 25.44 7.01
CA LYS A 87 -36.21 26.24 7.90
C LYS A 87 -37.00 27.30 7.14
N LYS A 88 -36.35 28.02 6.20
CA LYS A 88 -37.04 28.99 5.33
C LYS A 88 -38.04 28.31 4.41
N ILE A 89 -37.66 27.17 3.80
CA ILE A 89 -38.56 26.38 2.95
C ILE A 89 -39.80 25.93 3.75
N HIS A 90 -39.61 25.36 4.94
CA HIS A 90 -40.69 24.94 5.85
C HIS A 90 -41.62 26.10 6.22
N GLY A 91 -41.04 27.28 6.50
CA GLY A 91 -41.77 28.50 6.79
C GLY A 91 -42.67 28.99 5.65
N GLU A 92 -42.25 28.78 4.39
CA GLU A 92 -42.97 29.17 3.18
C GLU A 92 -44.04 28.16 2.73
N LEU A 93 -44.13 26.96 3.35
CA LEU A 93 -45.13 25.96 3.01
C LEU A 93 -46.54 26.42 3.41
N LYS A 94 -47.52 26.17 2.52
CA LYS A 94 -48.96 26.39 2.75
C LYS A 94 -49.60 25.14 3.38
N ASP A 95 -50.55 24.50 2.72
CA ASP A 95 -51.27 23.33 3.23
C ASP A 95 -50.36 22.15 3.55
N ALA A 96 -49.27 21.99 2.78
CA ALA A 96 -48.25 20.96 3.00
C ALA A 96 -47.50 21.11 4.34
N LYS A 97 -47.53 22.29 4.98
CA LYS A 97 -46.85 22.51 6.26
C LYS A 97 -47.37 21.59 7.35
N LYS A 98 -48.67 21.26 7.32
CA LYS A 98 -49.32 20.32 8.25
C LYS A 98 -48.68 18.93 8.23
N HIS A 99 -48.21 18.50 7.06
CA HIS A 99 -47.53 17.21 6.91
C HIS A 99 -46.18 17.16 7.65
N TYR A 100 -45.51 18.31 7.81
CA TYR A 100 -44.17 18.44 8.39
C TYR A 100 -44.17 19.13 9.77
N GLU A 101 -45.29 19.18 10.49
CA GLU A 101 -45.38 19.87 11.80
C GLU A 101 -44.42 19.28 12.85
N GLY A 102 -44.14 17.98 12.79
CA GLY A 102 -43.20 17.30 13.68
C GLY A 102 -41.72 17.38 13.27
N ASP A 103 -41.42 17.96 12.11
CA ASP A 103 -40.08 17.94 11.50
C ASP A 103 -39.42 19.34 11.53
N THR A 104 -39.16 19.85 12.73
CA THR A 104 -38.80 21.26 12.96
C THR A 104 -37.34 21.50 13.33
N THR A 105 -36.59 20.44 13.65
CA THR A 105 -35.18 20.56 14.09
C THR A 105 -34.21 20.39 12.92
N ASN A 106 -34.27 19.23 12.25
CA ASN A 106 -33.36 18.91 11.16
C ASN A 106 -34.04 18.92 9.79
N TYR A 107 -35.38 18.94 9.74
CA TYR A 107 -36.17 18.91 8.52
C TYR A 107 -35.92 17.63 7.70
N TYR A 108 -35.73 16.48 8.36
CA TYR A 108 -35.34 15.25 7.68
C TYR A 108 -36.40 14.77 6.68
N GLN A 109 -37.69 14.75 7.06
CA GLN A 109 -38.76 14.34 6.16
C GLN A 109 -38.88 15.32 4.98
N LEU A 110 -38.85 16.62 5.28
CA LEU A 110 -38.89 17.65 4.24
C LEU A 110 -37.70 17.56 3.28
N ARG A 111 -36.50 17.24 3.77
CA ARG A 111 -35.29 17.05 2.96
C ARG A 111 -35.37 15.80 2.08
N GLU A 112 -35.88 14.68 2.59
CA GLU A 112 -36.10 13.45 1.80
C GLU A 112 -37.06 13.72 0.63
N ASP A 113 -38.18 14.37 0.91
CA ASP A 113 -39.19 14.68 -0.11
C ASP A 113 -38.67 15.70 -1.12
N TRP A 114 -37.91 16.70 -0.64
CA TRP A 114 -37.25 17.66 -1.51
C TRP A 114 -36.26 16.98 -2.44
N TRP A 115 -35.42 16.07 -1.95
CA TRP A 115 -34.51 15.31 -2.81
C TRP A 115 -35.30 14.49 -3.83
N THR A 116 -36.28 13.71 -3.38
CA THR A 116 -37.11 12.85 -4.24
C THR A 116 -37.76 13.65 -5.38
N ALA A 117 -38.28 14.85 -5.08
CA ALA A 117 -38.93 15.71 -6.06
C ALA A 117 -37.96 16.38 -7.07
N ASN A 118 -36.67 16.51 -6.73
CA ASN A 118 -35.71 17.30 -7.53
C ASN A 118 -34.56 16.46 -8.12
N ARG A 119 -34.38 15.21 -7.69
CA ARG A 119 -33.24 14.33 -8.05
C ARG A 119 -33.04 14.19 -9.56
N GLU A 120 -34.11 14.19 -10.35
CA GLU A 120 -34.03 14.13 -11.83
C GLU A 120 -33.34 15.37 -12.41
N THR A 121 -33.67 16.56 -11.90
CA THR A 121 -33.06 17.81 -12.35
C THR A 121 -31.59 17.88 -11.94
N VAL A 122 -31.26 17.41 -10.73
CA VAL A 122 -29.88 17.31 -10.24
C VAL A 122 -29.06 16.34 -11.08
N TRP A 123 -29.61 15.17 -11.43
CA TRP A 123 -28.96 14.21 -12.32
C TRP A 123 -28.71 14.81 -13.71
N LYS A 124 -29.67 15.54 -14.25
CA LYS A 124 -29.51 16.26 -15.52
C LYS A 124 -28.35 17.25 -15.46
N ALA A 125 -28.25 18.03 -14.40
CA ALA A 125 -27.14 18.97 -14.20
C ALA A 125 -25.78 18.25 -14.07
N LEU A 126 -25.73 17.16 -13.28
CA LEU A 126 -24.52 16.36 -13.09
C LEU A 126 -23.99 15.75 -14.38
N THR A 127 -24.90 15.36 -15.27
CA THR A 127 -24.59 14.70 -16.55
C THR A 127 -24.59 15.68 -17.74
N CYS A 128 -24.62 16.99 -17.48
CA CYS A 128 -24.72 18.02 -18.52
C CYS A 128 -23.37 18.26 -19.21
N SER A 129 -22.98 17.34 -20.10
CA SER A 129 -21.72 17.41 -20.84
C SER A 129 -21.83 16.73 -22.20
N ASP A 130 -21.32 17.39 -23.25
CA ASP A 130 -21.30 16.84 -24.62
C ASP A 130 -20.38 15.61 -24.73
N ASP A 131 -19.34 15.54 -23.91
CA ASP A 131 -18.45 14.37 -23.87
C ASP A 131 -19.13 13.10 -23.35
N LEU A 132 -20.27 13.24 -22.68
CA LEU A 132 -21.04 12.09 -22.21
C LEU A 132 -22.04 11.60 -23.26
N LYS A 133 -22.07 12.18 -24.47
CA LYS A 133 -23.07 11.87 -25.52
C LYS A 133 -23.19 10.38 -25.87
N ASP A 134 -22.11 9.59 -25.70
CA ASP A 134 -22.08 8.16 -25.98
C ASP A 134 -21.89 7.32 -24.70
N ALA A 135 -21.81 7.97 -23.53
CA ALA A 135 -21.58 7.31 -22.25
C ALA A 135 -22.80 6.50 -21.83
N SER A 136 -22.54 5.31 -21.27
CA SER A 136 -23.59 4.38 -20.84
C SER A 136 -23.39 3.82 -19.44
N TYR A 137 -24.48 3.63 -18.71
CA TYR A 137 -24.47 3.04 -17.38
C TYR A 137 -24.57 1.51 -17.48
N PHE A 138 -23.67 0.80 -16.80
CA PHE A 138 -23.53 -0.66 -16.97
C PHE A 138 -24.75 -1.48 -16.54
N ARG A 139 -25.58 -0.94 -15.64
CA ARG A 139 -26.77 -1.64 -15.16
C ARG A 139 -27.91 -1.46 -16.16
N ALA A 140 -28.57 -2.57 -16.51
CA ALA A 140 -29.76 -2.56 -17.35
C ALA A 140 -30.96 -2.07 -16.52
N THR A 141 -31.06 -0.77 -16.31
CA THR A 141 -32.04 -0.10 -15.44
C THR A 141 -33.09 0.70 -16.20
N CYS A 142 -33.00 0.76 -17.52
CA CYS A 142 -33.94 1.44 -18.40
C CYS A 142 -34.91 0.44 -19.03
N GLY A 143 -36.15 0.87 -19.29
CA GLY A 143 -37.16 0.04 -19.97
C GLY A 143 -38.58 0.31 -19.47
N GLY A 144 -39.46 0.75 -20.37
CA GLY A 144 -40.87 1.05 -20.07
C GLY A 144 -41.88 0.12 -20.74
N ASP A 145 -41.56 -0.50 -21.88
CA ASP A 145 -42.54 -1.27 -22.67
C ASP A 145 -41.92 -2.51 -23.36
N ARG A 146 -42.31 -3.70 -22.89
CA ARG A 146 -42.27 -5.05 -23.54
C ARG A 146 -40.99 -5.56 -24.24
N GLN A 147 -39.86 -4.85 -24.28
CA GLN A 147 -38.61 -5.27 -24.97
C GLN A 147 -37.45 -5.68 -24.05
N GLY A 148 -37.70 -5.82 -22.74
CA GLY A 148 -36.67 -6.22 -21.76
C GLY A 148 -35.83 -5.05 -21.24
N PRO A 149 -35.02 -5.26 -20.20
CA PRO A 149 -34.21 -4.22 -19.57
C PRO A 149 -33.07 -3.77 -20.49
N SER A 150 -32.86 -2.45 -20.59
CA SER A 150 -31.81 -1.81 -21.37
C SER A 150 -30.90 -0.94 -20.49
N VAL A 151 -29.69 -0.67 -20.97
CA VAL A 151 -28.74 0.23 -20.29
C VAL A 151 -29.09 1.69 -20.57
N ALA A 152 -28.77 2.57 -19.62
CA ALA A 152 -28.83 4.01 -19.86
C ALA A 152 -27.78 4.38 -20.91
N ARG A 153 -28.20 4.97 -22.03
CA ARG A 153 -27.33 5.41 -23.12
C ARG A 153 -27.45 6.92 -23.26
N ASN A 154 -26.42 7.55 -23.81
CA ASN A 154 -26.36 8.98 -24.09
C ASN A 154 -26.51 9.84 -22.82
N GLN A 155 -25.38 10.29 -22.31
CA GLN A 155 -25.25 11.08 -21.08
C GLN A 155 -25.62 10.33 -19.80
N CYS A 156 -25.49 9.01 -19.78
CA CYS A 156 -25.88 8.19 -18.62
C CYS A 156 -27.36 8.40 -18.22
N ARG A 157 -28.28 8.56 -19.19
CA ARG A 157 -29.71 8.77 -18.93
C ARG A 157 -30.54 7.65 -19.55
N CYS A 158 -31.69 7.35 -18.98
CA CYS A 158 -32.67 6.57 -19.73
C CYS A 158 -33.44 7.53 -20.64
N GLY A 159 -33.50 7.22 -21.94
CA GLY A 159 -34.47 7.84 -22.84
C GLY A 159 -35.82 7.15 -22.71
N ASP A 160 -36.90 7.90 -22.74
CA ASP A 160 -38.21 7.32 -23.02
C ASP A 160 -38.23 6.93 -24.50
N GLY A 161 -38.46 5.64 -24.81
CA GLY A 161 -38.76 5.22 -26.17
C GLY A 161 -39.89 6.08 -26.74
N ASP A 162 -39.63 6.75 -27.85
CA ASP A 162 -40.57 7.44 -28.76
C ASP A 162 -41.67 8.35 -28.19
N LYS A 163 -41.66 8.80 -26.92
CA LYS A 163 -42.69 9.74 -26.43
C LYS A 163 -42.15 10.86 -25.54
N PRO A 164 -42.14 12.12 -26.03
CA PRO A 164 -42.14 13.28 -25.15
C PRO A 164 -43.51 13.35 -24.48
N LYS A 165 -43.64 12.94 -23.22
CA LYS A 165 -44.89 13.17 -22.48
C LYS A 165 -44.95 14.62 -21.99
N SER A 166 -45.37 15.44 -22.95
CA SER A 166 -46.15 16.68 -22.88
C SER A 166 -45.57 17.91 -22.17
N GLY A 167 -45.25 18.92 -22.99
CA GLY A 167 -45.21 20.32 -22.59
C GLY A 167 -44.01 21.12 -23.12
N LYS A 168 -43.90 21.28 -24.45
CA LYS A 168 -42.86 22.08 -25.16
C LYS A 168 -41.41 21.65 -24.89
N GLY A 169 -40.88 20.78 -25.76
CA GLY A 169 -39.43 20.64 -25.99
C GLY A 169 -38.57 20.12 -24.82
N GLY A 170 -39.14 19.33 -23.90
CA GLY A 170 -38.40 18.77 -22.77
C GLY A 170 -37.93 17.32 -23.04
N GLU A 171 -36.62 17.12 -23.04
CA GLU A 171 -35.97 15.80 -22.92
C GLU A 171 -36.28 15.21 -21.53
N VAL A 172 -37.05 14.12 -21.46
CA VAL A 172 -37.33 13.41 -20.20
C VAL A 172 -36.03 12.77 -19.72
N THR A 173 -35.54 13.20 -18.55
CA THR A 173 -34.31 12.68 -17.94
C THR A 173 -34.66 11.78 -16.76
N ILE A 174 -34.75 10.47 -17.01
CA ILE A 174 -34.93 9.50 -15.93
C ILE A 174 -33.55 9.15 -15.34
N VAL A 175 -33.43 9.25 -14.02
CA VAL A 175 -32.23 8.81 -13.29
C VAL A 175 -32.14 7.28 -13.37
N PRO A 176 -31.10 6.71 -13.99
CA PRO A 176 -31.02 5.27 -14.24
C PRO A 176 -30.56 4.48 -13.00
N THR A 177 -30.53 5.09 -11.82
CA THR A 177 -29.98 4.48 -10.62
C THR A 177 -30.82 4.82 -9.40
N TYR A 178 -30.80 3.89 -8.43
CA TYR A 178 -31.36 4.05 -7.09
C TYR A 178 -30.25 4.06 -6.04
N PHE A 179 -29.01 4.33 -6.46
CA PHE A 179 -27.84 4.31 -5.58
C PHE A 179 -27.96 5.36 -4.47
N ASP A 180 -28.63 6.48 -4.73
CA ASP A 180 -29.00 7.49 -3.72
C ASP A 180 -29.96 6.96 -2.65
N TYR A 181 -30.58 5.80 -2.82
CA TYR A 181 -31.39 5.14 -1.78
C TYR A 181 -30.68 3.95 -1.11
N VAL A 182 -29.44 3.66 -1.50
CA VAL A 182 -28.58 2.67 -0.83
C VAL A 182 -27.83 3.36 0.32
N PRO A 183 -27.76 2.79 1.53
CA PRO A 183 -26.98 3.39 2.63
C PRO A 183 -25.53 3.70 2.25
N GLN A 184 -25.04 4.91 2.57
CA GLN A 184 -23.72 5.40 2.14
C GLN A 184 -22.56 4.45 2.45
N TYR A 185 -22.55 3.87 3.65
CA TYR A 185 -21.51 2.92 4.05
C TYR A 185 -21.39 1.72 3.08
N LEU A 186 -22.51 1.22 2.54
CA LEU A 186 -22.48 0.13 1.55
C LEU A 186 -21.91 0.59 0.21
N ARG A 187 -22.21 1.83 -0.18
CA ARG A 187 -21.71 2.43 -1.43
C ARG A 187 -20.20 2.63 -1.37
N TRP A 188 -19.70 3.18 -0.27
CA TRP A 188 -18.26 3.34 -0.05
C TRP A 188 -17.53 2.00 0.05
N PHE A 189 -18.17 0.96 0.60
CA PHE A 189 -17.55 -0.37 0.66
C PHE A 189 -17.49 -1.05 -0.70
N GLU A 190 -18.52 -0.87 -1.53
CA GLU A 190 -18.50 -1.31 -2.93
C GLU A 190 -17.43 -0.56 -3.74
N GLU A 191 -17.38 0.78 -3.63
CA GLU A 191 -16.37 1.60 -4.29
C GLU A 191 -14.95 1.24 -3.85
N TRP A 192 -14.74 1.03 -2.55
CA TRP A 192 -13.46 0.60 -2.00
C TRP A 192 -13.03 -0.75 -2.58
N ALA A 193 -13.94 -1.70 -2.75
CA ALA A 193 -13.63 -3.03 -3.28
C ALA A 193 -13.25 -2.98 -4.77
N GLU A 194 -13.99 -2.21 -5.58
CA GLU A 194 -13.64 -1.96 -6.99
C GLU A 194 -12.25 -1.33 -7.08
N ASP A 195 -12.02 -0.25 -6.32
CA ASP A 195 -10.78 0.52 -6.29
C ASP A 195 -9.58 -0.33 -5.85
N PHE A 196 -9.78 -1.15 -4.81
CA PHE A 196 -8.82 -2.14 -4.35
C PHE A 196 -8.41 -3.09 -5.47
N CYS A 197 -9.39 -3.67 -6.19
CA CYS A 197 -9.11 -4.62 -7.27
C CYS A 197 -8.37 -3.96 -8.44
N ARG A 198 -8.73 -2.73 -8.81
CA ARG A 198 -8.01 -1.94 -9.83
C ARG A 198 -6.55 -1.71 -9.45
N LYS A 199 -6.31 -1.23 -8.24
CA LYS A 199 -4.96 -0.98 -7.72
C LYS A 199 -4.16 -2.27 -7.57
N LYS A 200 -4.79 -3.36 -7.12
CA LYS A 200 -4.11 -4.65 -6.96
C LYS A 200 -3.65 -5.19 -8.31
N ASN A 201 -4.50 -5.15 -9.34
CA ASN A 201 -4.11 -5.55 -10.70
C ASN A 201 -2.84 -4.82 -11.17
N LYS A 202 -2.84 -3.49 -11.08
CA LYS A 202 -1.68 -2.67 -11.50
C LYS A 202 -0.43 -3.00 -10.68
N LYS A 203 -0.54 -3.04 -9.35
CA LYS A 203 0.60 -3.30 -8.46
C LYS A 203 1.18 -4.69 -8.64
N LEU A 204 0.35 -5.71 -8.89
CA LEU A 204 0.83 -7.07 -9.17
C LEU A 204 1.61 -7.13 -10.49
N GLN A 205 1.17 -6.43 -11.54
CA GLN A 205 1.93 -6.32 -12.78
C GLN A 205 3.29 -5.65 -12.53
N ASP A 206 3.30 -4.53 -11.80
CA ASP A 206 4.54 -3.81 -11.49
C ASP A 206 5.52 -4.69 -10.69
N VAL A 207 5.02 -5.43 -9.70
CA VAL A 207 5.82 -6.40 -8.93
C VAL A 207 6.36 -7.50 -9.84
N LYS A 208 5.50 -8.13 -10.66
CA LYS A 208 5.89 -9.22 -11.57
C LYS A 208 7.01 -8.77 -12.52
N THR A 209 6.83 -7.64 -13.21
CA THR A 209 7.82 -7.10 -14.16
C THR A 209 9.15 -6.79 -13.50
N ASN A 210 9.14 -6.31 -12.24
CA ASN A 210 10.38 -5.96 -11.54
C ASN A 210 11.08 -7.16 -10.90
N CYS A 211 10.37 -8.24 -10.60
CA CYS A 211 10.89 -9.40 -9.90
C CYS A 211 11.18 -10.61 -10.80
N LEU A 212 10.55 -10.70 -11.97
CA LEU A 212 10.65 -11.82 -12.89
C LEU A 212 10.86 -11.33 -14.33
N ASP A 213 11.90 -11.83 -15.00
CA ASP A 213 12.10 -11.67 -16.45
C ASP A 213 12.64 -12.99 -17.02
N GLU A 214 11.75 -13.76 -17.64
CA GLU A 214 12.05 -15.09 -18.16
C GLU A 214 13.05 -15.06 -19.32
N THR A 215 13.08 -13.97 -20.08
CA THR A 215 13.98 -13.81 -21.23
C THR A 215 15.43 -13.60 -20.78
N LYS A 216 15.60 -12.88 -19.66
CA LYS A 216 16.90 -12.60 -19.04
C LYS A 216 17.29 -13.59 -17.96
N GLY A 217 16.50 -14.64 -17.73
CA GLY A 217 16.73 -15.60 -16.65
C GLY A 217 16.72 -14.94 -15.27
N LYS A 218 15.89 -13.92 -15.07
CA LYS A 218 15.80 -13.16 -13.82
C LYS A 218 14.70 -13.71 -12.93
N TYR A 219 15.07 -14.10 -11.72
CA TYR A 219 14.14 -14.43 -10.65
C TYR A 219 14.64 -13.82 -9.34
N CYS A 220 13.90 -12.85 -8.82
CA CYS A 220 14.34 -12.05 -7.67
C CYS A 220 13.48 -12.30 -6.44
N SER A 221 14.05 -12.00 -5.28
CA SER A 221 13.31 -11.95 -4.01
C SER A 221 12.94 -10.53 -3.62
N LEU A 222 12.02 -10.42 -2.66
CA LEU A 222 11.66 -9.12 -2.07
C LEU A 222 12.85 -8.36 -1.48
N ASN A 223 13.93 -9.06 -1.11
CA ASN A 223 15.12 -8.47 -0.48
C ASN A 223 16.13 -7.98 -1.52
N GLY A 224 15.80 -8.11 -2.81
CA GLY A 224 16.65 -7.72 -3.92
C GLY A 224 17.73 -8.72 -4.29
N TYR A 225 17.67 -9.94 -3.75
CA TYR A 225 18.58 -11.02 -4.12
C TYR A 225 18.17 -11.68 -5.44
N ASP A 226 19.16 -12.05 -6.23
CA ASP A 226 18.99 -12.92 -7.40
C ASP A 226 18.90 -14.37 -6.93
N CYS A 227 17.71 -14.94 -7.00
CA CYS A 227 17.43 -16.29 -6.52
C CYS A 227 18.00 -17.37 -7.45
N THR A 228 18.48 -17.02 -8.65
CA THR A 228 19.15 -17.98 -9.52
C THR A 228 20.56 -18.32 -9.01
N LYS A 229 21.23 -17.36 -8.37
CA LYS A 229 22.61 -17.49 -7.85
C LYS A 229 22.70 -17.53 -6.32
N THR A 230 21.64 -17.11 -5.62
CA THR A 230 21.59 -17.15 -4.14
C THR A 230 21.32 -18.58 -3.65
N LYS A 231 22.16 -19.09 -2.75
CA LYS A 231 21.99 -20.37 -2.04
C LYS A 231 21.93 -20.09 -0.53
N LEU A 232 20.71 -20.01 0.03
CA LEU A 232 20.52 -19.69 1.46
C LEU A 232 21.05 -20.80 2.37
N ALA A 233 20.95 -22.05 1.94
CA ALA A 233 21.42 -23.25 2.65
C ALA A 233 22.87 -23.14 3.16
N ILE A 234 23.73 -22.50 2.37
CA ILE A 234 25.15 -22.30 2.67
C ILE A 234 25.49 -20.84 2.98
N GLY A 235 24.46 -19.97 3.06
CA GLY A 235 24.65 -18.54 3.34
C GLY A 235 25.29 -17.76 2.19
N LYS A 236 25.18 -18.22 0.95
CA LYS A 236 25.70 -17.54 -0.25
C LYS A 236 24.64 -16.58 -0.80
N TYR A 237 24.79 -15.28 -0.57
CA TYR A 237 23.82 -14.26 -1.02
C TYR A 237 24.33 -13.46 -2.21
N ARG A 238 23.53 -13.39 -3.27
CA ARG A 238 23.89 -12.67 -4.50
C ARG A 238 22.91 -11.55 -4.81
N MET A 239 23.47 -10.39 -5.11
CA MET A 239 22.76 -9.27 -5.69
C MET A 239 23.10 -9.23 -7.18
N GLY A 240 22.28 -8.57 -7.99
CA GLY A 240 22.52 -8.50 -9.43
C GLY A 240 21.25 -8.73 -10.22
N ASN A 241 21.39 -8.87 -11.54
CA ASN A 241 20.28 -9.08 -12.47
C ASN A 241 19.13 -8.07 -12.30
N GLN A 242 19.47 -6.84 -11.89
CA GLN A 242 18.53 -5.76 -11.54
C GLN A 242 17.51 -6.13 -10.45
N CYS A 243 17.80 -7.11 -9.58
CA CYS A 243 16.88 -7.54 -8.53
C CYS A 243 16.60 -6.48 -7.47
N ILE A 244 17.42 -5.43 -7.36
CA ILE A 244 17.12 -4.25 -6.52
C ILE A 244 15.79 -3.59 -6.94
N SER A 245 15.39 -3.65 -8.22
CA SER A 245 14.09 -3.11 -8.63
C SER A 245 12.93 -3.90 -8.02
N CYS A 246 13.09 -5.22 -7.79
CA CYS A 246 12.12 -6.05 -7.08
C CYS A 246 11.96 -5.60 -5.62
N LEU A 247 13.05 -5.28 -4.92
CA LEU A 247 12.99 -4.72 -3.56
C LEU A 247 12.13 -3.44 -3.50
N TYR A 248 12.31 -2.54 -4.46
CA TYR A 248 11.55 -1.29 -4.51
C TYR A 248 10.11 -1.45 -5.00
N ALA A 249 9.79 -2.50 -5.77
CA ALA A 249 8.41 -2.82 -6.15
C ALA A 249 7.66 -3.51 -4.99
N CYS A 250 8.32 -4.45 -4.31
CA CYS A 250 7.71 -5.28 -3.27
C CYS A 250 7.45 -4.53 -1.97
N ASN A 251 8.37 -3.72 -1.46
CA ASN A 251 8.16 -3.04 -0.16
C ASN A 251 6.91 -2.13 -0.17
N PRO A 252 6.71 -1.23 -1.16
CA PRO A 252 5.49 -0.43 -1.22
C PRO A 252 4.22 -1.25 -1.45
N TYR A 253 4.32 -2.39 -2.15
CA TYR A 253 3.19 -3.29 -2.33
C TYR A 253 2.78 -3.96 -1.00
N VAL A 254 3.75 -4.46 -0.24
CA VAL A 254 3.53 -5.08 1.08
C VAL A 254 2.92 -4.08 2.06
N ASP A 255 3.48 -2.87 2.17
CA ASP A 255 2.90 -1.79 2.98
C ASP A 255 1.45 -1.50 2.55
N TRP A 256 1.20 -1.40 1.24
CA TRP A 256 -0.12 -1.06 0.72
C TRP A 256 -1.15 -2.17 1.01
N ILE A 257 -0.83 -3.44 0.75
CA ILE A 257 -1.78 -4.55 0.93
C ILE A 257 -2.16 -4.74 2.39
N ASN A 258 -1.22 -4.52 3.32
CA ASN A 258 -1.49 -4.60 4.76
C ASN A 258 -2.40 -3.46 5.23
N ASN A 259 -2.18 -2.23 4.74
CA ASN A 259 -3.12 -1.13 4.97
C ASN A 259 -4.51 -1.40 4.39
N GLN A 260 -4.60 -2.03 3.21
CA GLN A 260 -5.90 -2.41 2.62
C GLN A 260 -6.62 -3.45 3.47
N LYS A 261 -5.89 -4.42 4.05
CA LYS A 261 -6.46 -5.39 4.98
C LYS A 261 -7.07 -4.71 6.20
N GLU A 262 -6.37 -3.75 6.81
CA GLU A 262 -6.91 -3.00 7.96
C GLU A 262 -8.19 -2.23 7.60
N GLN A 263 -8.23 -1.61 6.41
CA GLN A 263 -9.42 -0.90 5.92
C GLN A 263 -10.57 -1.87 5.71
N PHE A 264 -10.30 -3.02 5.09
CA PHE A 264 -11.27 -4.09 4.90
C PHE A 264 -11.84 -4.59 6.23
N ASP A 265 -10.98 -4.92 7.21
CA ASP A 265 -11.41 -5.42 8.51
C ASP A 265 -12.32 -4.40 9.22
N LYS A 266 -11.98 -3.11 9.18
CA LYS A 266 -12.83 -2.02 9.74
C LYS A 266 -14.18 -1.94 9.03
N GLN A 267 -14.20 -2.04 7.71
CA GLN A 267 -15.44 -2.03 6.94
C GLN A 267 -16.27 -3.27 7.26
N LYS A 268 -15.73 -4.48 7.14
CA LYS A 268 -16.42 -5.73 7.49
C LYS A 268 -17.04 -5.68 8.88
N GLN A 269 -16.33 -5.19 9.90
CA GLN A 269 -16.87 -5.01 11.24
C GLN A 269 -18.02 -4.00 11.29
N LYS A 270 -17.92 -2.87 10.57
CA LYS A 270 -19.03 -1.92 10.45
C LYS A 270 -20.27 -2.55 9.82
N TYR A 271 -20.11 -3.35 8.75
CA TYR A 271 -21.22 -4.08 8.14
C TYR A 271 -21.90 -5.04 9.12
N ILE A 272 -21.11 -5.85 9.84
CA ILE A 272 -21.60 -6.76 10.87
C ILE A 272 -22.42 -6.01 11.92
N ASN A 273 -21.93 -4.87 12.40
CA ASN A 273 -22.63 -4.05 13.40
C ASN A 273 -23.93 -3.45 12.87
N VAL A 274 -24.00 -3.09 11.58
CA VAL A 274 -25.21 -2.59 10.94
C VAL A 274 -26.25 -3.69 10.77
N ILE A 275 -25.84 -4.91 10.37
CA ILE A 275 -26.74 -6.05 10.20
C ILE A 275 -27.26 -6.59 11.53
N ASN A 276 -26.36 -6.79 12.50
CA ASN A 276 -26.72 -7.39 13.79
C ASN A 276 -27.53 -6.42 14.67
N GLY A 277 -27.61 -5.15 14.28
CA GLY A 277 -28.23 -4.08 15.06
C GLY A 277 -27.36 -3.76 16.27
N ALA A 278 -26.68 -2.61 16.25
CA ALA A 278 -26.18 -2.05 17.51
C ALA A 278 -27.37 -1.94 18.51
N PRO A 279 -27.17 -2.23 19.81
CA PRO A 279 -28.19 -1.96 20.81
C PRO A 279 -28.33 -0.45 20.93
N VAL A 280 -29.22 0.14 20.13
CA VAL A 280 -29.59 1.55 20.28
C VAL A 280 -30.53 1.63 21.47
N SER A 281 -29.97 2.02 22.62
CA SER A 281 -30.77 2.56 23.71
C SER A 281 -31.47 3.82 23.20
N GLY A 282 -32.78 3.72 22.92
CA GLY A 282 -33.62 4.89 22.64
C GLY A 282 -34.50 4.73 21.40
N ARG A 283 -35.81 4.64 21.66
CA ARG A 283 -36.94 4.77 20.73
C ARG A 283 -36.65 5.60 19.47
N GLN A 284 -36.48 4.94 18.33
CA GLN A 284 -37.01 5.38 17.04
C GLN A 284 -37.21 4.15 16.14
N LYS A 285 -38.41 3.54 16.23
CA LYS A 285 -38.89 2.55 15.28
C LYS A 285 -39.47 3.30 14.08
N GLY A 286 -38.84 3.18 12.92
CA GLY A 286 -39.38 3.76 11.68
C GLY A 286 -38.40 3.70 10.51
N GLY A 287 -38.11 2.50 10.02
CA GLY A 287 -37.36 2.30 8.77
C GLY A 287 -37.52 0.86 8.33
N ALA A 288 -38.10 0.64 7.15
CA ALA A 288 -38.39 -0.69 6.61
C ALA A 288 -37.14 -1.58 6.64
N ARG A 289 -37.21 -2.69 7.38
CA ARG A 289 -36.22 -3.77 7.31
C ARG A 289 -36.37 -4.47 5.95
N GLY A 290 -35.71 -3.93 4.92
CA GLY A 290 -35.37 -4.75 3.77
C GLY A 290 -34.52 -5.94 4.25
N LYS A 291 -34.74 -7.14 3.70
CA LYS A 291 -33.84 -8.29 3.89
C LYS A 291 -32.45 -7.89 3.40
N CYS A 292 -31.62 -7.33 4.27
CA CYS A 292 -30.21 -7.17 3.98
C CYS A 292 -29.63 -8.58 4.00
N GLY A 293 -29.07 -9.02 2.86
CA GLY A 293 -28.41 -10.33 2.75
C GLY A 293 -27.30 -10.49 3.78
N THR A 294 -26.84 -11.72 4.00
CA THR A 294 -25.78 -11.97 4.99
C THR A 294 -24.49 -11.23 4.63
N VAL A 295 -23.60 -11.02 5.60
CA VAL A 295 -22.28 -10.43 5.34
C VAL A 295 -21.52 -11.21 4.27
N GLY A 296 -21.62 -12.55 4.32
CA GLY A 296 -20.99 -13.42 3.33
C GLY A 296 -21.52 -13.17 1.91
N GLU A 297 -22.83 -13.08 1.72
CA GLU A 297 -23.45 -12.81 0.40
C GLU A 297 -23.02 -11.46 -0.18
N PHE A 298 -22.89 -10.43 0.66
CA PHE A 298 -22.41 -9.13 0.21
C PHE A 298 -20.95 -9.17 -0.23
N LEU A 299 -20.08 -9.79 0.58
CA LEU A 299 -18.65 -9.92 0.27
C LEU A 299 -18.40 -10.80 -0.97
N GLU A 300 -19.23 -11.81 -1.22
CA GLU A 300 -19.22 -12.58 -2.47
C GLU A 300 -19.52 -11.71 -3.68
N LYS A 301 -20.52 -10.82 -3.59
CA LYS A 301 -20.85 -9.90 -4.68
C LYS A 301 -19.69 -8.96 -5.00
N LEU A 302 -19.02 -8.42 -3.98
CA LEU A 302 -17.82 -7.59 -4.17
C LEU A 302 -16.69 -8.38 -4.85
N SER A 303 -16.50 -9.65 -4.47
CA SER A 303 -15.48 -10.52 -5.07
C SER A 303 -15.80 -10.89 -6.52
N ALA A 304 -17.08 -10.86 -6.88
CA ALA A 304 -17.59 -11.21 -8.20
C ALA A 304 -17.59 -10.05 -9.20
N GLU A 305 -17.05 -8.88 -8.84
CA GLU A 305 -16.88 -7.78 -9.79
C GLU A 305 -15.87 -8.14 -10.88
N ASP A 306 -16.14 -7.71 -12.12
CA ASP A 306 -15.34 -8.11 -13.28
C ASP A 306 -13.89 -7.64 -13.18
N VAL A 307 -13.66 -6.49 -12.54
CA VAL A 307 -12.29 -6.01 -12.31
C VAL A 307 -11.53 -6.86 -11.30
N CYS A 308 -12.21 -7.43 -10.30
CA CYS A 308 -11.61 -8.36 -9.34
C CYS A 308 -11.29 -9.72 -9.96
N LYS A 309 -12.05 -10.15 -10.97
CA LYS A 309 -11.80 -11.39 -11.73
C LYS A 309 -10.60 -11.30 -12.68
N LYS A 310 -10.09 -10.09 -12.97
CA LYS A 310 -8.95 -9.89 -13.88
C LYS A 310 -7.60 -10.27 -13.27
N ILE A 311 -7.55 -10.54 -11.97
CA ILE A 311 -6.39 -11.18 -11.35
C ILE A 311 -6.46 -12.66 -11.70
N THR A 312 -5.83 -13.02 -12.82
CA THR A 312 -5.86 -14.39 -13.39
C THR A 312 -4.58 -15.18 -13.15
N ASP A 313 -3.55 -14.54 -12.56
CA ASP A 313 -2.31 -15.23 -12.22
C ASP A 313 -2.58 -16.20 -11.06
N GLU A 314 -2.58 -17.50 -11.36
CA GLU A 314 -2.88 -18.56 -10.38
C GLU A 314 -1.96 -18.47 -9.15
N LYS A 315 -0.72 -17.97 -9.33
CA LYS A 315 0.25 -17.80 -8.23
C LYS A 315 -0.14 -16.69 -7.26
N GLU A 316 -0.97 -15.74 -7.69
CA GLU A 316 -1.43 -14.62 -6.86
C GLU A 316 -2.77 -14.91 -6.17
N GLY A 317 -3.40 -16.04 -6.50
CA GLY A 317 -4.69 -16.44 -5.98
C GLY A 317 -5.84 -15.59 -6.50
N LYS A 318 -7.05 -15.93 -6.06
CA LYS A 318 -8.28 -15.20 -6.42
C LYS A 318 -8.68 -14.22 -5.32
N ILE A 319 -9.32 -13.12 -5.72
CA ILE A 319 -10.05 -12.26 -4.78
C ILE A 319 -11.23 -13.03 -4.20
N ASP A 320 -11.19 -13.20 -2.88
CA ASP A 320 -12.28 -13.73 -2.06
C ASP A 320 -12.35 -12.92 -0.77
N PHE A 321 -13.27 -11.95 -0.72
CA PHE A 321 -13.50 -11.15 0.48
C PHE A 321 -14.27 -11.92 1.56
N LYS A 322 -15.04 -12.96 1.19
CA LYS A 322 -15.86 -13.72 2.14
C LYS A 322 -14.97 -14.53 3.07
N ASN A 323 -14.00 -15.26 2.51
CA ASN A 323 -13.15 -16.21 3.23
C ASN A 323 -11.82 -15.61 3.74
N VAL A 324 -11.78 -14.29 3.97
CA VAL A 324 -10.61 -13.63 4.55
C VAL A 324 -10.46 -13.99 6.03
N ASN A 325 -9.35 -14.64 6.38
CA ASN A 325 -8.96 -14.91 7.76
C ASN A 325 -8.79 -13.59 8.53
N SER A 326 -9.83 -13.20 9.28
CA SER A 326 -9.87 -11.93 10.03
C SER A 326 -9.32 -12.09 11.47
N GLY A 327 -8.48 -13.10 11.70
CA GLY A 327 -8.00 -13.48 13.03
C GLY A 327 -6.96 -12.51 13.62
N SER A 328 -7.36 -11.81 14.68
CA SER A 328 -6.47 -11.26 15.70
C SER A 328 -5.90 -12.42 16.53
N ALA A 329 -4.81 -13.05 16.07
CA ALA A 329 -4.00 -13.90 16.92
C ALA A 329 -2.62 -13.24 17.07
N SER A 330 -2.48 -12.45 18.14
CA SER A 330 -1.19 -12.21 18.76
C SER A 330 -0.64 -13.56 19.23
N VAL A 331 0.26 -14.14 18.46
CA VAL A 331 1.11 -15.23 18.94
C VAL A 331 1.99 -14.64 20.05
N PRO A 332 2.14 -15.31 21.22
CA PRO A 332 3.13 -14.91 22.21
C PRO A 332 4.52 -15.05 21.57
N GLY A 333 5.11 -13.93 21.13
CA GLY A 333 6.35 -13.94 20.34
C GLY A 333 6.55 -12.79 19.35
N GLY A 334 5.80 -11.68 19.45
CA GLY A 334 6.18 -10.43 18.77
C GLY A 334 6.00 -10.39 17.24
N GLY A 335 5.17 -11.26 16.65
CA GLY A 335 4.71 -11.11 15.27
C GLY A 335 3.36 -10.40 15.22
N THR A 336 3.27 -9.27 14.50
CA THR A 336 1.99 -8.60 14.25
C THR A 336 1.08 -9.48 13.38
N SER A 337 -0.01 -9.94 14.00
CA SER A 337 -1.33 -10.26 13.46
C SER A 337 -1.54 -10.21 11.93
N GLY A 338 -1.76 -11.38 11.33
CA GLY A 338 -2.74 -11.56 10.24
C GLY A 338 -2.34 -11.17 8.81
N ALA A 339 -1.17 -10.59 8.56
CA ALA A 339 -0.55 -10.58 7.24
C ALA A 339 0.45 -11.75 7.23
N SER A 340 0.07 -12.89 6.63
CA SER A 340 1.02 -14.00 6.52
C SER A 340 2.27 -13.49 5.82
N GLY A 341 3.44 -13.65 6.46
CA GLY A 341 4.74 -13.34 5.85
C GLY A 341 5.01 -14.15 4.57
N THR A 342 4.11 -15.06 4.22
CA THR A 342 4.14 -15.93 3.05
C THR A 342 2.87 -15.80 2.20
N ASN A 343 2.98 -16.06 0.91
CA ASN A 343 1.82 -16.14 0.00
C ASN A 343 0.99 -17.41 0.30
N ASN A 344 -0.34 -17.31 0.24
CA ASN A 344 -1.26 -18.44 0.14
C ASN A 344 -2.20 -18.21 -1.05
N GLU A 345 -2.01 -18.99 -2.13
CA GLU A 345 -2.81 -18.92 -3.36
C GLU A 345 -4.32 -19.16 -3.12
N LYS A 346 -4.68 -19.90 -2.07
CA LYS A 346 -6.08 -20.17 -1.70
C LYS A 346 -6.71 -19.07 -0.86
N GLU A 347 -5.91 -18.16 -0.30
CA GLU A 347 -6.36 -17.09 0.60
C GLU A 347 -5.98 -15.68 0.07
N GLY A 348 -5.49 -15.61 -1.18
CA GLY A 348 -4.68 -14.55 -1.79
C GLY A 348 -5.19 -13.11 -1.78
N THR A 349 -6.37 -12.80 -1.24
CA THR A 349 -6.96 -11.45 -1.22
C THR A 349 -6.03 -10.41 -0.62
N PHE A 350 -5.47 -10.65 0.58
CA PHE A 350 -4.56 -9.72 1.26
C PHE A 350 -3.16 -10.30 1.52
N TYR A 351 -2.78 -11.35 0.78
CA TYR A 351 -1.50 -12.02 0.98
C TYR A 351 -0.40 -11.34 0.19
N ARG A 352 0.83 -11.55 0.67
CA ARG A 352 2.03 -11.14 -0.05
C ARG A 352 2.08 -11.86 -1.39
N SER A 353 2.48 -11.14 -2.45
CA SER A 353 2.62 -11.72 -3.79
C SER A 353 3.65 -12.86 -3.80
N LYS A 354 3.48 -13.84 -4.70
CA LYS A 354 4.45 -14.92 -4.91
C LYS A 354 5.80 -14.38 -5.35
N TYR A 355 5.79 -13.29 -6.11
CA TYR A 355 6.99 -12.62 -6.61
C TYR A 355 7.72 -11.82 -5.52
N CYS A 356 7.03 -11.48 -4.43
CA CYS A 356 7.60 -10.82 -3.27
C CYS A 356 7.95 -11.80 -2.14
N GLN A 357 8.34 -13.02 -2.46
CA GLN A 357 8.81 -13.98 -1.46
C GLN A 357 10.34 -13.91 -1.29
N PRO A 358 10.89 -14.35 -0.14
CA PRO A 358 12.33 -14.61 -0.04
C PRO A 358 12.76 -15.65 -1.07
N CYS A 359 14.05 -15.70 -1.39
CA CYS A 359 14.55 -16.79 -2.22
C CYS A 359 14.30 -18.13 -1.50
N PRO A 360 13.99 -19.21 -2.24
CA PRO A 360 13.96 -20.54 -1.65
C PRO A 360 15.31 -20.92 -1.05
N HIS A 361 15.30 -21.90 -0.14
CA HIS A 361 16.48 -22.37 0.58
C HIS A 361 17.67 -22.70 -0.35
N CYS A 362 17.41 -23.39 -1.46
CA CYS A 362 18.41 -23.79 -2.45
C CYS A 362 18.51 -22.84 -3.67
N GLY A 363 17.67 -21.80 -3.74
CA GLY A 363 17.52 -20.95 -4.92
C GLY A 363 16.54 -21.50 -5.96
N MET A 364 16.51 -20.85 -7.13
CA MET A 364 15.61 -21.11 -8.24
C MET A 364 16.38 -21.51 -9.49
N LYS A 365 15.81 -22.38 -10.32
CA LYS A 365 16.32 -22.68 -11.66
C LYS A 365 15.20 -22.60 -12.70
N LYS A 366 15.58 -22.24 -13.92
CA LYS A 366 14.67 -22.19 -15.06
C LYS A 366 14.45 -23.61 -15.57
N LYS A 367 13.20 -23.99 -15.75
CA LYS A 367 12.79 -25.23 -16.43
C LYS A 367 12.58 -24.94 -17.92
N ASN A 368 12.41 -25.96 -18.74
CA ASN A 368 12.13 -25.81 -20.17
C ASN A 368 11.02 -24.76 -20.42
N GLY A 369 11.28 -23.80 -21.31
CA GLY A 369 10.34 -22.71 -21.62
C GLY A 369 10.39 -21.57 -20.60
N ASN A 370 9.23 -21.18 -20.06
CA ASN A 370 9.04 -20.03 -19.18
C ASN A 370 8.80 -20.43 -17.70
N GLU A 371 8.89 -21.73 -17.41
CA GLU A 371 8.65 -22.25 -16.06
C GLU A 371 9.89 -22.11 -15.17
N TRP A 372 9.64 -22.00 -13.87
CA TRP A 372 10.67 -21.92 -12.83
C TRP A 372 10.37 -22.91 -11.73
N GLU A 373 11.40 -23.58 -11.23
CA GLU A 373 11.29 -24.51 -10.10
C GLU A 373 12.37 -24.23 -9.06
N ASN A 374 12.10 -24.64 -7.82
CA ASN A 374 13.12 -24.59 -6.77
C ASN A 374 14.25 -25.55 -7.15
N LYS A 375 15.50 -25.14 -6.93
CA LYS A 375 16.63 -26.08 -6.96
C LYS A 375 16.40 -27.13 -5.86
N SER A 376 16.56 -28.41 -6.18
CA SER A 376 16.42 -29.50 -5.20
C SER A 376 17.66 -29.61 -4.33
N GLU A 377 17.57 -30.37 -3.23
CA GLU A 377 18.76 -30.66 -2.40
C GLU A 377 19.84 -31.42 -3.19
N THR A 378 19.43 -32.19 -4.20
CA THR A 378 20.33 -32.92 -5.11
C THR A 378 21.00 -32.01 -6.16
N ASP A 379 20.56 -30.76 -6.32
CA ASP A 379 21.16 -29.77 -7.24
C ASP A 379 22.31 -29.00 -6.57
N ASN A 380 23.19 -29.67 -5.83
CA ASN A 380 24.29 -29.02 -5.12
C ASN A 380 23.84 -27.87 -4.20
N CYS A 381 22.72 -28.07 -3.49
CA CYS A 381 22.13 -27.05 -2.61
C CYS A 381 23.01 -26.73 -1.40
N THR A 382 23.57 -27.78 -0.78
CA THR A 382 24.42 -27.70 0.40
C THR A 382 25.92 -27.78 0.07
N SER A 383 26.26 -28.07 -1.19
CA SER A 383 27.62 -28.05 -1.70
C SER A 383 27.94 -26.71 -2.36
N GLY A 384 29.24 -26.40 -2.40
CA GLY A 384 29.77 -25.16 -2.97
C GLY A 384 30.89 -24.58 -2.11
N LYS A 385 31.84 -23.92 -2.76
CA LYS A 385 33.02 -23.39 -2.07
C LYS A 385 32.70 -22.04 -1.44
N LEU A 386 32.69 -22.00 -0.11
CA LEU A 386 32.69 -20.77 0.66
C LEU A 386 34.12 -20.33 0.95
N TYR A 387 34.28 -19.07 1.37
CA TYR A 387 35.58 -18.56 1.80
C TYR A 387 35.63 -18.41 3.32
N LYS A 388 36.80 -18.63 3.91
CA LYS A 388 37.10 -18.23 5.29
C LYS A 388 38.33 -17.32 5.31
N PRO A 389 38.46 -16.44 6.32
CA PRO A 389 39.71 -15.72 6.54
C PRO A 389 40.87 -16.69 6.80
N LYS A 390 42.05 -16.36 6.28
CA LYS A 390 43.31 -17.00 6.65
C LYS A 390 43.62 -16.70 8.13
N ASN A 391 44.37 -17.60 8.78
CA ASN A 391 44.74 -17.43 10.18
C ASN A 391 45.42 -16.07 10.41
N GLY A 392 44.92 -15.31 11.41
CA GLY A 392 45.44 -13.99 11.78
C GLY A 392 44.88 -12.80 10.99
N GLN A 393 43.96 -13.02 10.04
CA GLN A 393 43.31 -11.93 9.30
C GLN A 393 42.01 -11.49 9.97
N ASP A 394 41.96 -10.23 10.40
CA ASP A 394 40.80 -9.65 11.09
C ASP A 394 39.79 -8.97 10.15
N GLY A 395 40.24 -8.60 8.95
CA GLY A 395 39.44 -7.91 7.95
C GLY A 395 38.99 -6.51 8.37
N THR A 396 38.25 -5.84 7.48
CA THR A 396 37.64 -4.54 7.75
C THR A 396 36.28 -4.73 8.42
N LYS A 397 36.14 -4.27 9.67
CA LYS A 397 34.87 -4.30 10.40
C LYS A 397 33.96 -3.16 9.95
N ILE A 398 32.77 -3.50 9.49
CA ILE A 398 31.72 -2.57 9.04
C ILE A 398 30.44 -2.87 9.81
N GLU A 399 30.14 -2.02 10.79
CA GLU A 399 28.92 -2.15 11.59
C GLU A 399 27.77 -1.34 10.98
N ILE A 400 26.79 -2.02 10.40
CA ILE A 400 25.61 -1.42 9.77
C ILE A 400 24.39 -1.45 10.69
N LEU A 401 23.54 -0.41 10.63
CA LEU A 401 22.22 -0.41 11.24
C LEU A 401 21.27 -1.29 10.41
N LYS A 402 20.65 -2.29 11.04
CA LYS A 402 19.66 -3.15 10.40
C LYS A 402 18.41 -2.35 10.05
N SER A 403 18.04 -2.37 8.78
CA SER A 403 16.76 -1.81 8.31
C SER A 403 15.57 -2.75 8.49
N GLY A 404 15.80 -4.03 8.79
CA GLY A 404 14.76 -5.06 8.75
C GLY A 404 14.35 -5.48 7.34
N GLU A 405 13.70 -6.63 7.26
CA GLU A 405 13.15 -7.26 6.05
C GLU A 405 11.61 -7.38 6.11
N GLY A 406 11.02 -7.23 7.30
CA GLY A 406 9.57 -7.16 7.53
C GLY A 406 8.97 -5.75 7.39
N GLU A 407 7.63 -5.69 7.29
CA GLU A 407 6.85 -4.44 7.13
C GLU A 407 7.09 -3.42 8.26
N THR A 408 6.98 -3.86 9.51
CA THR A 408 7.11 -2.97 10.68
C THR A 408 8.55 -2.85 11.16
N GLU A 409 9.44 -3.75 10.75
CA GLU A 409 10.81 -3.83 11.27
C GLU A 409 11.59 -2.55 10.97
N ILE A 410 11.43 -1.96 9.77
CA ILE A 410 12.10 -0.70 9.44
C ILE A 410 11.69 0.45 10.37
N LYS A 411 10.39 0.54 10.66
CA LYS A 411 9.85 1.54 11.58
C LYS A 411 10.36 1.29 12.99
N GLU A 412 10.30 0.05 13.46
CA GLU A 412 10.72 -0.35 14.79
C GLU A 412 12.21 -0.12 15.00
N LYS A 413 13.06 -0.54 14.05
CA LYS A 413 14.52 -0.37 14.13
C LYS A 413 14.93 1.10 14.08
N LEU A 414 14.29 1.92 13.24
CA LEU A 414 14.54 3.37 13.22
C LEU A 414 14.06 4.04 14.51
N GLU A 415 12.91 3.65 15.06
CA GLU A 415 12.41 4.17 16.35
C GLU A 415 13.32 3.78 17.52
N GLU A 416 13.80 2.54 17.54
CA GLU A 416 14.74 2.06 18.54
C GLU A 416 16.07 2.81 18.42
N PHE A 417 16.59 2.98 17.21
CA PHE A 417 17.76 3.82 16.94
C PHE A 417 17.56 5.24 17.49
N CYS A 418 16.43 5.90 17.18
CA CYS A 418 16.15 7.24 17.69
C CYS A 418 16.15 7.32 19.22
N LYS A 419 15.56 6.32 19.90
CA LYS A 419 15.53 6.26 21.37
C LYS A 419 16.93 6.19 21.96
N THR A 420 17.86 5.44 21.34
CA THR A 420 19.26 5.40 21.81
C THR A 420 19.98 6.75 21.72
N GLN A 421 19.60 7.61 20.76
CA GLN A 421 20.24 8.91 20.56
C GLN A 421 19.70 10.01 21.49
N ASN A 422 18.47 9.85 21.98
CA ASN A 422 17.80 10.82 22.88
C ASN A 422 18.10 10.57 24.37
N GLY A 423 18.93 9.56 24.70
CA GLY A 423 19.31 9.19 26.07
C GLY A 423 20.41 10.05 26.73
N SER A 424 20.75 11.21 26.15
CA SER A 424 21.55 12.24 26.81
C SER A 424 20.61 13.38 27.19
N ASP A 425 20.40 13.54 28.49
CA ASP A 425 19.77 14.67 29.18
C ASP A 425 18.22 14.71 29.26
N GLY A 426 17.70 14.14 30.35
CA GLY A 426 16.80 14.85 31.27
C GLY A 426 15.33 15.03 30.87
N SER A 427 14.50 14.00 31.12
CA SER A 427 13.17 14.19 31.71
C SER A 427 12.63 12.84 32.20
N GLY A 428 12.47 12.70 33.52
CA GLY A 428 12.07 11.47 34.18
C GLY A 428 10.66 11.02 33.80
N VAL A 429 10.56 9.73 33.47
CA VAL A 429 9.38 8.94 33.80
C VAL A 429 9.87 7.90 34.80
N ALA A 430 9.43 8.05 36.04
CA ALA A 430 9.71 7.13 37.12
C ALA A 430 9.04 5.78 36.81
N SER A 431 9.85 4.74 36.64
CA SER A 431 9.53 3.40 37.10
C SER A 431 10.84 2.82 37.63
N GLY A 432 10.89 2.65 38.95
CA GLY A 432 12.05 2.15 39.65
C GLY A 432 12.34 0.71 39.26
N ASP A 433 13.54 0.47 38.78
CA ASP A 433 14.34 -0.63 39.30
C ASP A 433 15.82 -0.28 39.12
N LYS A 434 16.53 -0.16 40.24
CA LYS A 434 17.98 0.06 40.26
C LYS A 434 18.62 -1.33 40.19
N ASN A 435 18.86 -1.83 38.99
CA ASN A 435 19.93 -2.80 38.79
C ASN A 435 20.51 -2.71 37.38
N GLY A 436 21.84 -2.69 37.32
CA GLY A 436 22.61 -2.45 36.10
C GLY A 436 22.32 -3.47 35.00
N GLY A 437 21.93 -2.98 33.83
CA GLY A 437 21.66 -3.79 32.64
C GLY A 437 21.86 -3.02 31.35
N SER A 438 22.89 -2.17 31.27
CA SER A 438 23.25 -1.44 30.06
C SER A 438 24.19 -2.30 29.20
N ASN A 439 23.65 -3.12 28.28
CA ASN A 439 24.32 -3.53 27.02
C ASN A 439 23.60 -4.59 26.14
N SER A 440 22.42 -5.12 26.51
CA SER A 440 21.81 -6.22 25.74
C SER A 440 21.02 -5.77 24.49
N ARG A 441 20.15 -4.75 24.59
CA ARG A 441 19.26 -4.33 23.46
C ARG A 441 19.99 -3.69 22.26
N SER A 442 21.10 -2.98 22.48
CA SER A 442 21.84 -2.31 21.40
C SER A 442 22.47 -3.28 20.40
N LYS A 443 22.78 -4.52 20.80
CA LYS A 443 23.40 -5.54 19.92
C LYS A 443 22.44 -6.09 18.87
N GLU A 444 21.13 -5.97 19.04
CA GLU A 444 20.14 -6.47 18.08
C GLU A 444 19.88 -5.50 16.92
N LEU A 445 20.19 -4.22 17.10
CA LEU A 445 20.01 -3.15 16.10
C LEU A 445 21.06 -3.17 14.98
N TYR A 446 22.26 -3.67 15.27
CA TYR A 446 23.40 -3.59 14.37
C TYR A 446 23.82 -4.96 13.84
N GLN A 447 24.37 -4.98 12.62
CA GLN A 447 25.08 -6.13 12.05
C GLN A 447 26.54 -5.74 11.84
N GLU A 448 27.45 -6.56 12.33
CA GLU A 448 28.87 -6.40 12.09
C GLU A 448 29.28 -7.31 10.92
N TRP A 449 29.55 -6.70 9.77
CA TRP A 449 30.14 -7.38 8.62
C TRP A 449 31.65 -7.25 8.69
N LYS A 450 32.37 -8.34 8.41
CA LYS A 450 33.83 -8.33 8.24
C LYS A 450 34.15 -8.54 6.77
N CYS A 451 34.74 -7.53 6.14
CA CYS A 451 35.11 -7.56 4.73
C CYS A 451 36.60 -7.85 4.57
N TYR A 452 36.91 -8.78 3.66
CA TYR A 452 38.25 -9.30 3.44
C TYR A 452 38.58 -9.22 1.96
N GLN A 453 39.83 -8.91 1.65
CA GLN A 453 40.36 -8.99 0.31
C GLN A 453 40.60 -10.44 -0.10
N ILE A 454 40.66 -10.71 -1.39
CA ILE A 454 40.90 -12.06 -1.89
C ILE A 454 42.21 -12.68 -1.36
N GLY A 455 43.27 -11.89 -1.17
CA GLY A 455 44.55 -12.35 -0.60
C GLY A 455 44.46 -12.79 0.87
N GLU A 456 43.45 -12.33 1.61
CA GLU A 456 43.21 -12.63 3.02
C GLU A 456 42.33 -13.87 3.21
N LEU A 457 41.82 -14.45 2.12
CA LEU A 457 40.82 -15.51 2.15
C LEU A 457 41.38 -16.84 1.64
N THR A 458 40.83 -17.94 2.15
CA THR A 458 41.04 -19.29 1.62
C THR A 458 39.70 -19.96 1.41
N LYS A 459 39.57 -20.77 0.35
CA LYS A 459 38.35 -21.54 0.10
C LYS A 459 38.18 -22.66 1.12
N VAL A 460 36.94 -23.01 1.39
CA VAL A 460 36.49 -24.05 2.30
C VAL A 460 35.32 -24.77 1.66
N GLY A 461 35.35 -26.10 1.71
CA GLY A 461 34.29 -26.96 1.17
C GLY A 461 34.89 -28.12 0.38
N GLU A 462 34.34 -29.31 0.60
CA GLU A 462 34.53 -30.48 -0.26
C GLU A 462 33.33 -30.55 -1.21
N GLY A 463 33.58 -30.51 -2.52
CA GLY A 463 32.54 -30.53 -3.56
C GLY A 463 33.08 -30.16 -4.94
N GLU A 464 32.41 -30.62 -5.99
CA GLU A 464 32.71 -30.22 -7.38
C GLU A 464 32.25 -28.78 -7.62
N ASP A 465 33.07 -27.99 -8.33
CA ASP A 465 32.70 -26.65 -8.75
C ASP A 465 31.56 -26.74 -9.78
N ASP A 466 30.43 -26.10 -9.49
CA ASP A 466 29.43 -25.83 -10.52
C ASP A 466 29.77 -24.54 -11.29
N VAL A 467 29.03 -24.26 -12.36
CA VAL A 467 29.25 -23.06 -13.19
C VAL A 467 29.06 -21.77 -12.37
N ASP A 468 28.12 -21.77 -11.42
CA ASP A 468 27.84 -20.64 -10.53
C ASP A 468 29.00 -20.40 -9.52
N ASP A 469 29.76 -21.44 -9.17
CA ASP A 469 30.91 -21.38 -8.28
C ASP A 469 32.16 -20.86 -8.98
N LEU A 470 32.41 -21.28 -10.23
CA LEU A 470 33.51 -20.74 -11.04
C LEU A 470 33.35 -19.25 -11.33
N GLU A 471 32.15 -18.83 -11.73
CA GLU A 471 31.83 -17.41 -11.94
C GLU A 471 31.98 -16.63 -10.62
N TYR A 472 31.56 -17.22 -9.51
CA TYR A 472 31.67 -16.58 -8.21
C TYR A 472 33.11 -16.31 -7.79
N ASP A 473 34.04 -17.22 -8.04
CA ASP A 473 35.44 -17.02 -7.71
C ASP A 473 36.06 -15.84 -8.45
N GLU A 474 35.70 -15.69 -9.72
CA GLU A 474 36.10 -14.55 -10.52
C GLU A 474 35.47 -13.25 -9.98
N GLN A 475 34.20 -13.29 -9.60
CA GLN A 475 33.53 -12.15 -8.97
C GLN A 475 34.16 -11.76 -7.63
N VAL A 476 34.56 -12.70 -6.77
CA VAL A 476 35.26 -12.39 -5.51
C VAL A 476 36.59 -11.69 -5.79
N LYS A 477 37.34 -12.17 -6.77
CA LYS A 477 38.61 -11.54 -7.20
C LYS A 477 38.37 -10.11 -7.70
N ASN A 478 37.44 -9.96 -8.65
CA ASN A 478 37.19 -8.70 -9.34
C ASN A 478 36.45 -7.67 -8.47
N ALA A 479 35.68 -8.11 -7.48
CA ALA A 479 34.94 -7.25 -6.56
C ALA A 479 35.81 -6.71 -5.41
N GLY A 480 37.08 -7.08 -5.33
CA GLY A 480 37.96 -6.69 -4.22
C GLY A 480 37.83 -7.55 -2.97
N GLY A 481 37.24 -8.75 -3.09
CA GLY A 481 37.00 -9.68 -2.00
C GLY A 481 35.52 -9.84 -1.63
N LEU A 482 35.26 -10.17 -0.37
CA LEU A 482 33.91 -10.46 0.13
C LEU A 482 33.72 -10.06 1.60
N CYS A 483 32.46 -9.93 2.00
CA CYS A 483 32.06 -9.64 3.36
C CYS A 483 31.32 -10.82 3.98
N ILE A 484 31.68 -11.14 5.22
CA ILE A 484 31.13 -12.24 6.02
C ILE A 484 30.38 -11.65 7.22
N LEU A 485 29.16 -12.13 7.45
CA LEU A 485 28.36 -11.87 8.64
C LEU A 485 28.17 -13.18 9.42
N GLU A 486 28.61 -13.19 10.68
CA GLU A 486 28.39 -14.33 11.56
C GLU A 486 26.90 -14.45 11.95
N ASN A 487 26.33 -15.66 11.83
CA ASN A 487 24.98 -15.94 12.31
C ASN A 487 24.99 -16.18 13.83
N LYS A 488 24.65 -15.13 14.60
CA LYS A 488 24.61 -15.19 16.07
C LYS A 488 23.54 -16.16 16.60
N ASN A 489 22.44 -16.37 15.88
CA ASN A 489 21.34 -17.22 16.32
C ASN A 489 21.74 -18.71 16.42
N LYS A 490 22.72 -19.14 15.63
CA LYS A 490 23.24 -20.51 15.66
C LYS A 490 24.20 -20.77 16.83
N LYS A 491 24.82 -19.73 17.40
CA LYS A 491 25.71 -19.86 18.58
C LYS A 491 24.95 -20.03 19.89
N GLU A 492 23.72 -19.53 19.98
CA GLU A 492 22.90 -19.60 21.20
C GLU A 492 22.12 -20.91 21.33
N LYS A 493 21.76 -21.56 20.22
CA LYS A 493 21.15 -22.90 20.20
C LYS A 493 22.24 -23.97 20.18
N GLY A 494 22.85 -24.23 21.33
CA GLY A 494 23.70 -25.40 21.51
C GLY A 494 22.97 -26.66 21.03
N LYS A 495 23.68 -27.49 20.24
CA LYS A 495 23.38 -28.87 19.83
C LYS A 495 22.03 -29.42 20.36
N GLU A 496 20.90 -29.13 19.71
CA GLU A 496 19.65 -29.91 19.76
C GLU A 496 18.49 -29.08 19.17
N LYS A 497 18.24 -29.25 17.87
CA LYS A 497 16.93 -29.39 17.19
C LYS A 497 17.08 -29.16 15.69
N GLU A 498 16.87 -30.24 14.93
CA GLU A 498 16.74 -30.28 13.47
C GLU A 498 15.48 -29.54 13.00
N SER A 499 15.53 -28.22 12.96
CA SER A 499 14.58 -27.43 12.16
C SER A 499 15.40 -26.47 11.30
N ASP A 500 15.44 -26.77 10.01
CA ASP A 500 16.15 -26.12 8.88
C ASP A 500 17.55 -25.56 9.19
N PRO A 501 18.63 -26.11 8.60
CA PRO A 501 20.00 -25.71 8.95
C PRO A 501 20.30 -24.31 8.42
N GLU A 502 19.98 -23.27 9.20
CA GLU A 502 20.49 -21.93 8.91
C GLU A 502 22.03 -21.98 8.88
N PRO A 503 22.67 -21.32 7.90
CA PRO A 503 24.11 -21.34 7.76
C PRO A 503 24.76 -20.60 8.95
N ALA A 504 25.97 -21.02 9.30
CA ALA A 504 26.72 -20.42 10.41
C ALA A 504 27.19 -18.99 10.09
N GLU A 505 27.32 -18.68 8.79
CA GLU A 505 27.79 -17.41 8.28
C GLU A 505 27.05 -17.07 6.99
N PHE A 506 26.96 -15.77 6.70
CA PHE A 506 26.40 -15.26 5.46
C PHE A 506 27.48 -14.51 4.68
N GLN A 507 27.61 -14.78 3.39
CA GLN A 507 28.66 -14.24 2.53
C GLN A 507 28.07 -13.50 1.33
N LYS A 508 28.62 -12.31 1.08
CA LYS A 508 28.35 -11.46 -0.09
C LYS A 508 29.69 -11.07 -0.68
N THR A 509 29.85 -11.03 -2.00
CA THR A 509 31.01 -10.30 -2.58
C THR A 509 31.01 -8.88 -2.04
N PHE A 510 32.16 -8.20 -2.03
CA PHE A 510 32.17 -6.82 -1.54
C PHE A 510 31.27 -5.92 -2.42
N HIS A 511 31.21 -6.18 -3.72
CA HIS A 511 30.26 -5.57 -4.64
C HIS A 511 28.79 -5.82 -4.22
N ASP A 512 28.40 -7.07 -3.96
CA ASP A 512 27.04 -7.40 -3.48
C ASP A 512 26.72 -6.71 -2.15
N PHE A 513 27.68 -6.69 -1.23
CA PHE A 513 27.54 -6.00 0.06
C PHE A 513 27.36 -4.49 -0.10
N PHE A 514 28.14 -3.87 -0.99
CA PHE A 514 28.00 -2.46 -1.32
C PHE A 514 26.60 -2.13 -1.84
N TYR A 515 26.11 -2.88 -2.83
CA TYR A 515 24.77 -2.68 -3.38
C TYR A 515 23.66 -2.98 -2.38
N TYR A 516 23.83 -4.01 -1.54
CA TYR A 516 22.95 -4.28 -0.41
C TYR A 516 22.86 -3.05 0.52
N TRP A 517 24.00 -2.47 0.91
CA TRP A 517 24.02 -1.29 1.76
C TRP A 517 23.34 -0.08 1.11
N VAL A 518 23.65 0.20 -0.16
CA VAL A 518 23.05 1.32 -0.91
C VAL A 518 21.54 1.15 -1.03
N ALA A 519 21.08 -0.05 -1.41
CA ALA A 519 19.66 -0.34 -1.58
C ALA A 519 18.87 -0.16 -0.26
N HIS A 520 19.43 -0.64 0.85
CA HIS A 520 18.84 -0.46 2.17
C HIS A 520 18.87 0.99 2.65
N MET A 521 19.96 1.73 2.40
CA MET A 521 20.04 3.16 2.74
C MET A 521 18.98 3.99 1.99
N LEU A 522 18.75 3.69 0.71
CA LEU A 522 17.72 4.34 -0.10
C LEU A 522 16.31 3.94 0.35
N LYS A 523 16.07 2.65 0.63
CA LYS A 523 14.81 2.16 1.22
C LYS A 523 14.47 2.92 2.51
N ASP A 524 15.43 3.02 3.42
CA ASP A 524 15.28 3.75 4.69
C ASP A 524 15.04 5.25 4.47
N SER A 525 15.73 5.85 3.50
CA SER A 525 15.52 7.26 3.13
C SER A 525 14.11 7.53 2.61
N ILE A 526 13.55 6.60 1.83
CA ILE A 526 12.15 6.66 1.37
C ILE A 526 11.21 6.58 2.58
N HIS A 527 11.44 5.65 3.51
CA HIS A 527 10.63 5.56 4.74
C HIS A 527 10.69 6.84 5.56
N TRP A 528 11.89 7.41 5.75
CA TRP A 528 12.08 8.70 6.40
C TRP A 528 11.25 9.79 5.74
N ARG A 529 11.36 9.95 4.43
CA ARG A 529 10.66 11.00 3.68
C ARG A 529 9.14 10.83 3.68
N THR A 530 8.66 9.60 3.51
CA THR A 530 7.25 9.31 3.19
C THR A 530 6.42 8.91 4.41
N LYS A 531 7.04 8.43 5.50
CA LYS A 531 6.33 7.98 6.70
C LYS A 531 6.66 8.83 7.92
N LYS A 532 7.93 9.03 8.24
CA LYS A 532 8.36 9.74 9.46
C LYS A 532 8.30 11.26 9.33
N LEU A 533 8.86 11.81 8.25
CA LEU A 533 9.01 13.25 8.05
C LEU A 533 7.95 13.84 7.14
N GLU A 534 7.04 13.04 6.58
CA GLU A 534 6.06 13.48 5.58
C GLU A 534 5.28 14.74 6.03
N LYS A 535 4.76 14.73 7.26
CA LYS A 535 4.02 15.85 7.85
C LYS A 535 4.90 17.08 8.12
N CYS A 536 6.19 16.87 8.35
CA CYS A 536 7.17 17.92 8.60
C CYS A 536 7.62 18.60 7.29
N LEU A 537 7.64 17.84 6.19
CA LEU A 537 8.03 18.30 4.86
C LEU A 537 6.87 18.97 4.09
N LYS A 538 5.61 18.66 4.42
CA LYS A 538 4.40 19.19 3.75
C LYS A 538 4.16 20.70 3.89
N ASN A 539 4.89 21.41 4.77
CA ASN A 539 4.71 22.86 4.95
C ASN A 539 5.78 23.63 4.16
N GLU A 540 5.37 24.44 3.18
CA GLU A 540 6.25 25.43 2.51
C GLU A 540 6.86 26.46 3.49
N LYS A 541 6.29 26.56 4.69
CA LYS A 541 6.85 27.37 5.76
C LYS A 541 8.10 26.69 6.30
N LYS A 542 9.26 27.32 6.10
CA LYS A 542 10.62 26.94 6.58
C LYS A 542 10.78 26.80 8.11
N LYS A 543 9.71 26.61 8.89
CA LYS A 543 9.73 26.45 10.36
C LYS A 543 9.03 25.15 10.74
N CYS A 544 9.74 24.28 11.46
CA CYS A 544 9.15 23.08 12.09
C CYS A 544 8.04 23.52 13.05
N GLY A 545 6.79 23.23 12.71
CA GLY A 545 5.62 23.78 13.41
C GLY A 545 5.22 23.09 14.70
N ASN A 546 5.89 21.98 15.09
CA ASN A 546 5.63 21.24 16.31
C ASN A 546 6.91 20.58 16.88
N GLN A 547 6.87 20.25 18.17
CA GLN A 547 8.00 19.63 18.89
C GLN A 547 8.32 18.23 18.35
N GLN A 548 7.33 17.49 17.86
CA GLN A 548 7.52 16.19 17.24
C GLN A 548 8.39 16.26 15.98
N CYS A 549 8.16 17.22 15.08
CA CYS A 549 8.98 17.40 13.89
C CYS A 549 10.42 17.75 14.23
N LYS A 550 10.65 18.50 15.33
CA LYS A 550 12.01 18.74 15.82
C LYS A 550 12.68 17.41 16.20
N VAL A 551 12.01 16.58 17.01
CA VAL A 551 12.51 15.27 17.44
C VAL A 551 12.80 14.35 16.24
N ASP A 552 11.88 14.26 15.29
CA ASP A 552 12.03 13.39 14.12
C ASP A 552 13.15 13.88 13.18
N CYS A 553 13.25 15.20 12.95
CA CYS A 553 14.33 15.80 12.15
C CYS A 553 15.71 15.65 12.82
N ASP A 554 15.79 15.85 14.13
CA ASP A 554 17.02 15.67 14.90
C ASP A 554 17.47 14.20 14.86
N CYS A 555 16.53 13.26 14.97
CA CYS A 555 16.85 11.84 14.79
C CYS A 555 17.33 11.53 13.37
N PHE A 556 16.64 12.04 12.33
CA PHE A 556 17.09 11.86 10.94
C PHE A 556 18.51 12.39 10.73
N LYS A 557 18.83 13.57 11.28
CA LYS A 557 20.18 14.16 11.24
C LYS A 557 21.21 13.25 11.89
N ASN A 558 20.90 12.63 13.02
CA ASN A 558 21.78 11.65 13.67
C ASN A 558 21.92 10.37 12.83
N TRP A 559 20.81 9.87 12.26
CA TRP A 559 20.79 8.69 11.40
C TRP A 559 21.71 8.88 10.19
N ILE A 560 21.55 9.97 9.42
CA ILE A 560 22.37 10.22 8.24
C ILE A 560 23.80 10.68 8.59
N GLY A 561 23.90 11.71 9.46
CA GLY A 561 25.14 12.43 9.69
C GLY A 561 26.10 11.75 10.65
N LYS A 562 25.59 10.90 11.54
CA LYS A 562 26.43 10.11 12.46
C LYS A 562 26.50 8.65 12.06
N LYS A 563 25.35 7.98 11.84
CA LYS A 563 25.38 6.52 11.61
C LYS A 563 25.72 6.17 10.17
N LYS A 564 24.95 6.61 9.17
CA LYS A 564 25.19 6.28 7.75
C LYS A 564 26.52 6.82 7.24
N LYS A 565 26.96 7.99 7.71
CA LYS A 565 28.31 8.50 7.42
C LYS A 565 29.42 7.56 7.92
N LYS A 566 29.35 7.08 9.17
CA LYS A 566 30.33 6.13 9.72
C LYS A 566 30.35 4.80 8.98
N GLU A 567 29.17 4.30 8.59
CA GLU A 567 29.05 3.10 7.75
C GLU A 567 29.75 3.32 6.40
N TRP A 568 29.45 4.43 5.73
CA TRP A 568 30.02 4.79 4.42
C TRP A 568 31.54 4.95 4.47
N ASP A 569 32.07 5.65 5.48
CA ASP A 569 33.52 5.87 5.62
C ASP A 569 34.28 4.52 5.71
N LYS A 570 33.69 3.53 6.39
CA LYS A 570 34.26 2.17 6.49
C LYS A 570 34.15 1.38 5.19
N ILE A 571 33.06 1.55 4.45
CA ILE A 571 32.88 0.96 3.12
C ILE A 571 33.91 1.53 2.15
N VAL A 572 34.09 2.85 2.12
CA VAL A 572 35.09 3.53 1.29
C VAL A 572 36.51 3.10 1.70
N GLN A 573 36.79 2.99 3.00
CA GLN A 573 38.06 2.48 3.49
C GLN A 573 38.39 1.11 2.89
N HIS A 574 37.43 0.17 2.88
CA HIS A 574 37.63 -1.15 2.27
C HIS A 574 37.67 -1.08 0.74
N PHE A 575 36.85 -0.27 0.11
CA PHE A 575 36.87 -0.08 -1.35
C PHE A 575 38.26 0.34 -1.85
N ASN A 576 38.92 1.24 -1.12
CA ASN A 576 40.24 1.77 -1.49
C ASN A 576 41.40 0.79 -1.29
N THR A 577 41.19 -0.37 -0.65
CA THR A 577 42.27 -1.37 -0.52
C THR A 577 42.45 -2.21 -1.78
N GLN A 578 41.51 -2.17 -2.72
CA GLN A 578 41.53 -2.97 -3.95
C GLN A 578 42.74 -2.65 -4.85
N ASP A 579 43.30 -3.69 -5.47
CA ASP A 579 44.42 -3.55 -6.40
C ASP A 579 44.04 -2.63 -7.58
N GLY A 580 44.94 -1.70 -7.92
CA GLY A 580 44.71 -0.66 -8.94
C GLY A 580 44.10 0.65 -8.41
N PHE A 581 43.60 0.69 -7.17
CA PHE A 581 43.01 1.90 -6.56
C PHE A 581 43.83 2.49 -5.40
N GLY A 582 44.82 1.76 -4.88
CA GLY A 582 45.54 2.12 -3.64
C GLY A 582 47.02 2.53 -3.75
N LYS A 583 47.68 2.46 -4.92
CA LYS A 583 49.10 2.86 -5.04
C LYS A 583 49.24 4.28 -5.59
N GLN A 584 49.65 5.20 -4.72
CA GLN A 584 50.10 6.53 -5.11
C GLN A 584 51.35 6.39 -6.00
N GLY A 585 51.16 6.35 -7.33
CA GLY A 585 52.25 6.20 -8.30
C GLY A 585 51.92 5.46 -9.61
N GLU A 586 50.79 4.75 -9.72
CA GLU A 586 50.36 4.15 -10.99
C GLU A 586 49.24 4.97 -11.65
N PHE A 587 49.24 5.02 -12.99
CA PHE A 587 48.58 5.98 -13.90
C PHE A 587 47.11 6.39 -13.59
N LEU A 588 46.36 5.59 -12.84
CA LEU A 588 44.98 5.91 -12.41
C LEU A 588 44.91 6.73 -11.11
N GLY A 589 45.97 6.77 -10.30
CA GLY A 589 46.07 7.58 -9.08
C GLY A 589 46.13 9.10 -9.33
N GLN A 590 46.21 9.54 -10.59
CA GLN A 590 46.17 10.95 -10.99
C GLN A 590 44.76 11.47 -11.26
N PHE A 591 43.76 10.59 -11.42
CA PHE A 591 42.37 11.01 -11.58
C PHE A 591 41.69 11.04 -10.22
N ARG A 592 41.32 12.24 -9.75
CA ARG A 592 40.44 12.35 -8.58
C ARG A 592 39.11 11.66 -8.89
N TYR A 593 38.57 11.02 -7.85
CA TYR A 593 37.34 10.23 -7.76
C TYR A 593 36.16 10.70 -8.65
N ASP A 594 36.08 12.02 -8.84
CA ASP A 594 35.05 12.75 -9.58
C ASP A 594 35.04 12.47 -11.10
N VAL A 595 36.15 11.99 -11.68
CA VAL A 595 36.30 11.78 -13.13
C VAL A 595 35.81 10.39 -13.56
N VAL A 596 36.05 9.36 -12.75
CA VAL A 596 35.69 7.97 -13.09
C VAL A 596 34.18 7.72 -13.00
N LEU A 597 33.46 8.45 -12.14
CA LEU A 597 31.99 8.37 -12.01
C LEU A 597 31.23 9.26 -13.03
N LYS A 598 31.95 10.02 -13.86
CA LYS A 598 31.38 10.90 -14.91
C LYS A 598 31.48 10.31 -16.32
N PHE A 599 32.14 9.16 -16.47
CA PHE A 599 32.11 8.30 -17.65
C PHE A 599 31.37 7.01 -17.29
#